data_AF-A0AAN2QUP7-F1
#
_entry.id   AF-A0AAN2QUP7-F1
#
_cell.length_a   1.000
_cell.length_b   1.000
_cell.length_c   1.000
_cell.angle_alpha   90.00
_cell.angle_beta   90.00
_cell.angle_gamma   90.00
#
_symmetry.space_group_name_H-M   'P 1'
#
loop_
_entity.id
_entity.type
_entity.pdbx_description
1 polymer ?
#
loop_
_entity_poly.entity_id
_entity_poly.type
_entity_poly.pdbx_seq_one_letter_code
_entity_poly.pdbx_strand_id
1 'polypeptide(L)'
;MLVVTSMIIVSGIFCFQSQNDKTQVHTTYARSALPSQYQIKPLDNESSSSTSDGDTTSSSSSISSSAATNATEPSNSKKTTRQSVVMSTRLPKAGTWVDDFQNVNQNNALGIAGQFNIFARNMNTTQNHPVYGNFATQNVKTQSWVVNGNKSLSYVQNNITSEGDAIGFNSDTLVLGQSFNYNPDFQWGRPAINGIRLDTVPKKLRQDAGRSKYIDFDAEFDRLNASSANIANYSKNNVPAVNNYYGLVTFDASNIPAKDNVKYMLVKASDMPTMNGRLNVTGVAADQKTVITVDTTGVNDVSTTNLQFVNGTQDKSILFNYYNETGQSSFTGNVNWGTTNGNIGAILAPQATITLASTAFKGNIIAKNFINTYMGEQPGNYPDVPVPTGDKPITQPQLISVPDVDFGSHKLGIQNSIIGDWQGNFALEGQKGQAININVAVTQPFTDVNGRIADQLNLQLLQSNYQSGNLVTTSQEMNSSSAKINYWIWQDNGQGNLLVDWQYNKEHNQNIFYAMQMSNLQTVKNTGSYTAKMRWTLTDSP
;
A
#
# COMPACT_ATOMS: atom_id res chain seq x y z
N MET A 1 -5.64 -54.31 2.02
CA MET A 1 -4.58 -54.63 1.04
C MET A 1 -3.79 -53.35 0.81
N LEU A 2 -2.61 -53.27 1.44
CA LEU A 2 -1.65 -52.17 1.27
C LEU A 2 -0.95 -52.37 -0.08
N VAL A 3 -0.83 -51.30 -0.87
CA VAL A 3 0.21 -51.21 -1.90
C VAL A 3 0.95 -49.89 -1.66
N VAL A 4 2.12 -50.05 -1.06
CA VAL A 4 3.17 -49.03 -0.95
C VAL A 4 3.94 -49.07 -2.26
N THR A 5 4.10 -47.93 -2.93
CA THR A 5 5.11 -47.79 -3.98
C THR A 5 5.89 -46.51 -3.74
N SER A 6 7.17 -46.71 -3.45
CA SER A 6 8.19 -45.74 -3.09
C SER A 6 8.48 -44.74 -4.20
N MET A 7 8.71 -43.48 -3.85
CA MET A 7 9.29 -42.48 -4.75
C MET A 7 10.67 -42.09 -4.22
N ILE A 8 11.69 -42.33 -5.06
CA ILE A 8 13.11 -42.15 -4.80
C ILE A 8 13.47 -40.67 -4.93
N ILE A 9 14.16 -40.16 -3.91
CA ILE A 9 14.79 -38.83 -3.87
C ILE A 9 16.11 -38.90 -4.63
N VAL A 10 16.31 -38.04 -5.63
CA VAL A 10 17.63 -37.75 -6.20
C VAL A 10 17.97 -36.29 -5.90
N SER A 11 18.83 -36.11 -4.91
CA SER A 11 19.40 -34.83 -4.50
C SER A 11 20.52 -34.43 -5.47
N GLY A 12 20.30 -33.39 -6.26
CA GLY A 12 21.35 -32.72 -7.03
C GLY A 12 21.88 -31.51 -6.28
N ILE A 13 23.07 -31.63 -5.70
CA ILE A 13 23.81 -30.52 -5.08
C ILE A 13 24.53 -29.75 -6.20
N PHE A 14 24.12 -28.51 -6.45
CA PHE A 14 24.90 -27.55 -7.24
C PHE A 14 25.73 -26.68 -6.29
N CYS A 15 27.04 -26.92 -6.25
CA CYS A 15 28.02 -26.01 -5.65
C CYS A 15 28.39 -24.94 -6.68
N PHE A 16 28.07 -23.67 -6.41
CA PHE A 16 28.74 -22.54 -7.04
C PHE A 16 29.92 -22.11 -6.18
N GLN A 17 31.14 -22.29 -6.72
CA GLN A 17 32.35 -21.65 -6.22
C GLN A 17 32.32 -20.17 -6.58
N SER A 18 32.23 -19.30 -5.58
CA SER A 18 32.52 -17.88 -5.71
C SER A 18 34.04 -17.69 -5.62
N GLN A 19 34.66 -17.22 -6.71
CA GLN A 19 36.04 -16.77 -6.70
C GLN A 19 36.11 -15.37 -6.07
N ASN A 20 36.97 -15.26 -5.05
CA ASN A 20 37.44 -14.01 -4.48
C ASN A 20 38.09 -13.14 -5.56
N ASP A 21 37.64 -11.89 -5.68
CA ASP A 21 38.52 -10.83 -6.14
C ASP A 21 38.52 -9.66 -5.17
N LYS A 22 39.74 -9.35 -4.73
CA LYS A 22 40.08 -8.28 -3.79
C LYS A 22 40.17 -6.97 -4.55
N THR A 23 39.38 -5.98 -4.19
CA THR A 23 39.71 -4.58 -4.50
C THR A 23 39.47 -3.67 -3.32
N GLN A 24 40.61 -3.32 -2.73
CA GLN A 24 41.02 -2.12 -2.01
C GLN A 24 39.97 -1.17 -1.43
N VAL A 25 40.14 -1.00 -0.12
CA VAL A 25 39.64 0.04 0.76
C VAL A 25 40.10 1.43 0.32
N HIS A 26 39.16 2.35 0.10
CA HIS A 26 39.40 3.78 0.30
C HIS A 26 38.37 4.35 1.27
N THR A 27 38.75 4.36 2.55
CA THR A 27 38.05 5.05 3.62
C THR A 27 38.25 6.55 3.46
N THR A 28 37.18 7.30 3.16
CA THR A 28 37.17 8.75 3.36
C THR A 28 36.16 9.06 4.47
N TYR A 29 36.69 9.42 5.64
CA TYR A 29 35.91 9.92 6.76
C TYR A 29 35.38 11.32 6.43
N ALA A 30 34.07 11.46 6.25
CA ALA A 30 33.42 12.77 6.28
C ALA A 30 32.89 13.02 7.70
N ARG A 31 33.55 13.95 8.39
CA ARG A 31 33.12 14.50 9.68
C ARG A 31 31.76 15.17 9.56
N SER A 32 30.98 15.01 10.62
CA SER A 32 29.78 15.76 10.96
C SER A 32 30.04 17.27 11.06
N ALA A 33 29.18 18.06 10.42
CA ALA A 33 28.96 19.46 10.76
C ALA A 33 27.45 19.74 10.71
N LEU A 34 26.88 20.08 11.87
CA LEU A 34 25.52 20.59 12.04
C LEU A 34 25.47 22.11 11.68
N PRO A 35 24.27 22.69 11.48
CA PRO A 35 23.97 23.57 10.35
C PRO A 35 24.18 25.06 10.64
N SER A 36 24.63 25.80 9.62
CA SER A 36 24.56 27.26 9.59
C SER A 36 23.15 27.73 9.21
N GLN A 37 22.60 28.58 10.08
CA GLN A 37 21.34 29.29 9.98
C GLN A 37 21.16 30.00 8.63
N TYR A 38 20.05 29.71 7.94
CA TYR A 38 19.47 30.64 6.96
C TYR A 38 18.27 31.33 7.59
N GLN A 39 18.42 32.62 7.88
CA GLN A 39 17.31 33.52 8.18
C GLN A 39 16.55 33.81 6.89
N ILE A 40 15.28 33.43 6.82
CA ILE A 40 14.35 33.91 5.80
C ILE A 40 13.65 35.14 6.37
N LYS A 41 13.91 36.32 5.77
CA LYS A 41 13.14 37.54 6.02
C LYS A 41 11.72 37.39 5.46
N PRO A 42 10.67 37.84 6.16
CA PRO A 42 9.34 37.98 5.57
C PRO A 42 9.33 39.12 4.55
N LEU A 43 8.64 38.91 3.43
CA LEU A 43 8.31 39.95 2.47
C LEU A 43 6.89 40.45 2.76
N ASP A 44 6.79 41.76 2.88
CA ASP A 44 5.66 42.48 3.46
C ASP A 44 4.37 42.41 2.63
N ASN A 45 3.31 42.48 3.41
CA ASN A 45 1.91 42.65 3.07
C ASN A 45 1.66 44.09 2.57
N GLU A 46 1.19 44.27 1.35
CA GLU A 46 0.46 45.50 0.98
C GLU A 46 -0.92 45.13 0.44
N SER A 47 -1.89 45.23 1.33
CA SER A 47 -3.28 45.49 1.01
C SER A 47 -3.50 47.00 1.01
N SER A 48 -4.15 47.53 -0.03
CA SER A 48 -4.82 48.83 0.01
C SER A 48 -5.91 48.90 -1.05
N SER A 49 -7.14 48.99 -0.56
CA SER A 49 -8.40 49.26 -1.27
C SER A 49 -8.68 50.77 -1.34
N SER A 50 -9.29 51.24 -2.43
CA SER A 50 -10.38 52.27 -2.53
C SER A 50 -10.53 52.70 -4.01
N THR A 51 -11.68 52.47 -4.68
CA THR A 51 -12.82 53.39 -4.95
C THR A 51 -12.37 54.77 -5.48
N SER A 52 -12.87 55.37 -6.57
CA SER A 52 -14.24 55.43 -7.13
C SER A 52 -14.25 55.98 -8.57
N ASP A 53 -15.47 55.99 -9.15
CA ASP A 53 -15.94 56.77 -10.32
C ASP A 53 -15.50 56.27 -11.71
N GLY A 54 -16.37 56.02 -12.68
CA GLY A 54 -17.79 56.32 -12.87
C GLY A 54 -17.96 56.48 -14.38
N ASP A 55 -18.80 55.65 -15.02
CA ASP A 55 -19.79 56.20 -15.94
C ASP A 55 -20.82 55.18 -16.40
N THR A 56 -22.04 55.66 -16.34
CA THR A 56 -23.30 55.07 -16.71
C THR A 56 -23.48 54.98 -18.23
N THR A 57 -24.19 53.95 -18.71
CA THR A 57 -25.35 54.17 -19.59
C THR A 57 -26.28 52.97 -19.53
N SER A 58 -27.42 53.22 -18.89
CA SER A 58 -28.59 52.38 -18.74
C SER A 58 -29.40 52.34 -20.04
N SER A 59 -30.14 51.25 -20.28
CA SER A 59 -31.50 51.29 -20.84
C SER A 59 -32.25 50.00 -20.53
N SER A 60 -33.01 50.07 -19.44
CA SER A 60 -34.37 49.55 -19.21
C SER A 60 -35.24 49.36 -20.47
N SER A 61 -36.36 48.63 -20.52
CA SER A 61 -37.06 47.64 -19.70
C SER A 61 -38.39 47.36 -20.41
N SER A 62 -39.08 46.31 -19.97
CA SER A 62 -40.54 46.18 -19.88
C SER A 62 -41.33 45.62 -21.08
N ILE A 63 -42.08 44.60 -20.68
CA ILE A 63 -43.19 43.89 -21.29
C ILE A 63 -44.42 44.80 -21.26
N SER A 64 -45.24 44.76 -22.31
CA SER A 64 -46.69 45.02 -22.18
C SER A 64 -47.49 44.26 -23.23
N SER A 65 -48.62 43.74 -22.79
CA SER A 65 -49.60 42.94 -23.51
C SER A 65 -50.91 43.72 -23.65
N SER A 66 -51.54 43.70 -24.82
CA SER A 66 -53.01 43.78 -25.00
C SER A 66 -53.41 43.62 -26.47
N ALA A 67 -54.68 43.28 -26.70
CA ALA A 67 -55.18 42.38 -27.73
C ALA A 67 -56.03 43.04 -28.85
N ALA A 68 -56.18 42.27 -29.94
CA ALA A 68 -57.30 42.15 -30.91
C ALA A 68 -57.74 43.40 -31.71
N THR A 69 -57.95 43.39 -33.04
CA THR A 69 -58.88 42.54 -33.83
C THR A 69 -58.72 42.80 -35.36
N ASN A 70 -59.22 41.84 -36.15
CA ASN A 70 -59.71 41.91 -37.54
C ASN A 70 -58.75 41.74 -38.75
N ALA A 71 -58.79 40.50 -39.27
CA ALA A 71 -59.09 40.07 -40.64
C ALA A 71 -58.36 40.74 -41.82
N THR A 72 -57.63 39.94 -42.61
CA THR A 72 -57.99 39.46 -43.97
C THR A 72 -56.80 38.66 -44.53
N GLU A 73 -56.97 37.36 -44.85
CA GLU A 73 -56.02 36.63 -45.70
C GLU A 73 -56.26 37.01 -47.18
N PRO A 74 -55.20 37.07 -47.99
CA PRO A 74 -54.97 35.92 -48.87
C PRO A 74 -53.49 35.52 -48.99
N SER A 75 -53.28 34.20 -48.87
CA SER A 75 -52.39 33.37 -49.69
C SER A 75 -51.30 34.07 -50.53
N ASN A 76 -50.03 33.94 -50.12
CA ASN A 76 -48.95 33.64 -51.06
C ASN A 76 -47.65 33.15 -50.37
N SER A 77 -47.24 31.94 -50.79
CA SER A 77 -45.94 31.28 -50.65
C SER A 77 -44.84 31.92 -49.77
N LYS A 78 -44.79 31.54 -48.49
CA LYS A 78 -43.53 31.67 -47.71
C LYS A 78 -42.54 30.62 -48.21
N LYS A 79 -41.58 31.06 -49.03
CA LYS A 79 -40.26 30.44 -49.13
C LYS A 79 -39.74 30.26 -47.71
N THR A 80 -39.78 29.04 -47.21
CA THR A 80 -39.00 28.65 -46.04
C THR A 80 -37.55 28.71 -46.47
N THR A 81 -36.89 29.85 -46.24
CA THR A 81 -35.44 29.92 -46.21
C THR A 81 -35.02 29.00 -45.07
N ARG A 82 -34.77 27.72 -45.38
CA ARG A 82 -34.00 26.84 -44.50
C ARG A 82 -32.70 27.57 -44.26
N GLN A 83 -32.55 28.20 -43.09
CA GLN A 83 -31.23 28.49 -42.56
C GLN A 83 -30.51 27.15 -42.59
N SER A 84 -29.53 27.03 -43.49
CA SER A 84 -28.57 25.95 -43.45
C SER A 84 -27.90 26.06 -42.09
N VAL A 85 -28.33 25.25 -41.13
CA VAL A 85 -27.55 24.98 -39.94
C VAL A 85 -26.28 24.36 -40.48
N VAL A 86 -25.22 25.16 -40.58
CA VAL A 86 -23.88 24.63 -40.80
C VAL A 86 -23.62 23.76 -39.58
N MET A 87 -23.81 22.44 -39.74
CA MET A 87 -23.50 21.46 -38.71
C MET A 87 -22.03 21.62 -38.40
N SER A 88 -21.72 22.31 -37.30
CA SER A 88 -20.34 22.50 -36.86
C SER A 88 -19.74 21.13 -36.60
N THR A 89 -18.72 20.77 -37.37
CA THR A 89 -17.88 19.60 -37.09
C THR A 89 -17.03 19.79 -35.84
N ARG A 90 -16.99 21.00 -35.27
CA ARG A 90 -16.26 21.32 -34.04
C ARG A 90 -17.18 21.18 -32.84
N LEU A 91 -16.77 20.34 -31.91
CA LEU A 91 -17.41 20.14 -30.61
C LEU A 91 -17.16 21.35 -29.67
N PRO A 92 -18.05 21.60 -28.69
CA PRO A 92 -17.80 22.57 -27.63
C PRO A 92 -16.50 22.29 -26.88
N LYS A 93 -15.80 23.34 -26.45
CA LYS A 93 -14.54 23.21 -25.69
C LYS A 93 -14.79 22.53 -24.35
N ALA A 94 -13.89 21.62 -23.97
CA ALA A 94 -13.97 20.90 -22.70
C ALA A 94 -13.62 21.75 -21.48
N GLY A 95 -12.68 22.68 -21.58
CA GLY A 95 -12.12 23.35 -20.41
C GLY A 95 -11.14 22.43 -19.68
N THR A 96 -11.17 22.45 -18.34
CA THR A 96 -10.34 21.56 -17.50
C THR A 96 -11.21 20.72 -16.57
N TRP A 97 -10.69 19.61 -16.07
CA TRP A 97 -11.42 18.77 -15.11
C TRP A 97 -11.86 19.52 -13.84
N VAL A 98 -11.18 20.62 -13.48
CA VAL A 98 -11.49 21.43 -12.28
C VAL A 98 -12.90 22.04 -12.38
N ASP A 99 -13.32 22.39 -13.59
CA ASP A 99 -14.63 23.01 -13.85
C ASP A 99 -15.77 22.04 -13.53
N ASP A 100 -15.57 20.74 -13.81
CA ASP A 100 -16.54 19.67 -13.59
C ASP A 100 -16.40 19.01 -12.20
N PHE A 101 -15.21 19.07 -11.58
CA PHE A 101 -14.90 18.42 -10.30
C PHE A 101 -14.22 19.36 -9.28
N GLN A 102 -14.97 20.37 -8.82
CA GLN A 102 -14.47 21.47 -7.99
C GLN A 102 -13.98 21.07 -6.58
N ASN A 103 -14.45 19.94 -6.05
CA ASN A 103 -14.18 19.51 -4.66
C ASN A 103 -13.12 18.40 -4.55
N VAL A 104 -12.35 18.16 -5.61
CA VAL A 104 -11.30 17.12 -5.61
C VAL A 104 -10.09 17.61 -4.82
N ASN A 105 -9.71 16.85 -3.79
CA ASN A 105 -8.45 17.06 -3.08
C ASN A 105 -7.33 16.25 -3.74
N GLN A 106 -6.42 16.95 -4.45
CA GLN A 106 -5.29 16.32 -5.14
C GLN A 106 -4.20 15.77 -4.19
N ASN A 107 -4.25 16.11 -2.91
CA ASN A 107 -3.35 15.56 -1.88
C ASN A 107 -3.81 14.19 -1.37
N ASN A 108 -5.02 13.76 -1.72
CA ASN A 108 -5.50 12.42 -1.40
C ASN A 108 -4.91 11.38 -2.36
N ALA A 109 -4.99 10.10 -1.98
CA ALA A 109 -4.38 8.99 -2.68
C ALA A 109 -4.80 8.93 -4.16
N LEU A 110 -6.09 9.05 -4.44
CA LEU A 110 -6.63 8.91 -5.80
C LEU A 110 -6.83 10.25 -6.51
N GLY A 111 -7.08 11.35 -5.81
CA GLY A 111 -7.21 12.68 -6.42
C GLY A 111 -8.27 12.71 -7.53
N ILE A 112 -7.93 13.26 -8.70
CA ILE A 112 -8.85 13.29 -9.85
C ILE A 112 -9.13 11.89 -10.41
N ALA A 113 -8.19 10.96 -10.33
CA ALA A 113 -8.45 9.57 -10.75
C ALA A 113 -9.58 8.92 -9.94
N GLY A 114 -9.77 9.35 -8.68
CA GLY A 114 -10.88 8.92 -7.82
C GLY A 114 -12.28 9.34 -8.29
N GLN A 115 -12.39 10.24 -9.28
CA GLN A 115 -13.68 10.64 -9.86
C GLN A 115 -14.17 9.69 -10.96
N PHE A 116 -13.34 8.73 -11.38
CA PHE A 116 -13.65 7.78 -12.44
C PHE A 116 -13.66 6.36 -11.90
N ASN A 117 -14.70 5.58 -12.20
CA ASN A 117 -14.70 4.16 -11.85
C ASN A 117 -13.50 3.45 -12.46
N ILE A 118 -13.11 3.82 -13.68
CA ILE A 118 -11.88 3.36 -14.33
C ILE A 118 -11.00 4.54 -14.72
N PHE A 119 -9.77 4.60 -14.21
CA PHE A 119 -8.75 5.55 -14.64
C PHE A 119 -7.54 4.78 -15.15
N ALA A 120 -7.36 4.71 -16.48
CA ALA A 120 -6.31 3.87 -17.06
C ALA A 120 -5.67 4.48 -18.30
N ARG A 121 -4.38 4.24 -18.55
CA ARG A 121 -3.78 4.68 -19.83
C ARG A 121 -4.42 3.94 -21.00
N ASN A 122 -4.59 2.63 -20.88
CA ASN A 122 -5.21 1.79 -21.89
C ASN A 122 -6.39 1.02 -21.31
N MET A 123 -7.52 1.07 -21.98
CA MET A 123 -8.71 0.30 -21.66
C MET A 123 -9.03 -0.67 -22.79
N ASN A 124 -9.26 -1.94 -22.43
CA ASN A 124 -9.65 -3.00 -23.35
C ASN A 124 -10.98 -3.63 -22.90
N THR A 125 -11.99 -3.53 -23.76
CA THR A 125 -13.36 -4.02 -23.54
C THR A 125 -13.81 -4.96 -24.65
N THR A 126 -12.87 -5.65 -25.33
CA THR A 126 -13.18 -6.52 -26.47
C THR A 126 -13.84 -7.86 -26.12
N GLN A 127 -14.06 -8.16 -24.85
CA GLN A 127 -14.71 -9.40 -24.42
C GLN A 127 -16.25 -9.28 -24.37
N ASN A 128 -16.84 -8.36 -25.12
CA ASN A 128 -18.29 -8.09 -25.18
C ASN A 128 -18.94 -7.64 -23.86
N HIS A 129 -18.18 -6.98 -22.97
CA HIS A 129 -18.69 -6.52 -21.68
C HIS A 129 -18.69 -4.99 -21.59
N PRO A 130 -19.86 -4.36 -21.33
CA PRO A 130 -19.96 -2.93 -21.11
C PRO A 130 -19.10 -2.47 -19.94
N VAL A 131 -18.62 -1.23 -20.02
CA VAL A 131 -18.08 -0.51 -18.86
C VAL A 131 -19.23 0.20 -18.18
N TYR A 132 -19.68 -0.33 -17.05
CA TYR A 132 -20.69 0.30 -16.21
C TYR A 132 -20.01 1.35 -15.31
N GLY A 133 -20.59 2.54 -15.20
CA GLY A 133 -19.99 3.69 -14.53
C GLY A 133 -19.39 4.69 -15.51
N ASN A 134 -18.35 5.42 -15.07
CA ASN A 134 -17.59 6.34 -15.90
C ASN A 134 -16.11 5.96 -15.98
N PHE A 135 -15.41 6.49 -16.97
CA PHE A 135 -13.99 6.20 -17.15
C PHE A 135 -13.21 7.39 -17.71
N ALA A 136 -11.92 7.43 -17.43
CA ALA A 136 -10.96 8.29 -18.13
C ALA A 136 -9.83 7.42 -18.66
N THR A 137 -9.55 7.52 -19.96
CA THR A 137 -8.46 6.78 -20.58
C THR A 137 -7.73 7.51 -21.68
N GLN A 138 -6.48 7.13 -21.96
CA GLN A 138 -5.78 7.63 -23.15
C GLN A 138 -6.23 6.88 -24.41
N ASN A 139 -6.31 5.55 -24.32
CA ASN A 139 -6.64 4.70 -25.46
C ASN A 139 -7.72 3.69 -25.07
N VAL A 140 -8.75 3.56 -25.88
CA VAL A 140 -9.75 2.50 -25.73
C VAL A 140 -9.75 1.56 -26.94
N LYS A 141 -9.72 0.26 -26.66
CA LYS A 141 -9.99 -0.81 -27.60
C LYS A 141 -11.30 -1.48 -27.20
N THR A 142 -12.29 -1.46 -28.07
CA THR A 142 -13.65 -1.97 -27.80
C THR A 142 -14.10 -2.92 -28.91
N GLN A 143 -15.00 -3.85 -28.59
CA GLN A 143 -15.71 -4.60 -29.61
C GLN A 143 -16.86 -3.75 -30.18
N SER A 144 -17.34 -4.11 -31.37
CA SER A 144 -18.54 -3.51 -31.94
C SER A 144 -19.74 -3.69 -31.00
N TRP A 145 -20.64 -2.72 -30.98
CA TRP A 145 -21.88 -2.71 -30.16
C TRP A 145 -21.70 -2.66 -28.64
N VAL A 146 -20.47 -2.81 -28.12
CA VAL A 146 -20.20 -2.61 -26.69
C VAL A 146 -20.37 -1.14 -26.34
N VAL A 147 -21.15 -0.89 -25.29
CA VAL A 147 -21.37 0.45 -24.74
C VAL A 147 -20.39 0.69 -23.61
N ASN A 148 -19.56 1.71 -23.75
CA ASN A 148 -18.58 2.10 -22.75
C ASN A 148 -19.07 3.35 -22.01
N GLY A 149 -19.18 3.24 -20.68
CA GLY A 149 -19.65 4.31 -19.82
C GLY A 149 -21.16 4.53 -19.93
N ASN A 150 -21.85 4.56 -18.80
CA ASN A 150 -23.30 4.75 -18.74
C ASN A 150 -23.77 5.75 -17.68
N LYS A 151 -22.83 6.44 -17.01
CA LYS A 151 -23.09 7.45 -15.99
C LYS A 151 -22.10 8.61 -16.12
N SER A 152 -22.54 9.81 -15.74
CA SER A 152 -21.67 10.96 -15.47
C SER A 152 -20.75 11.32 -16.64
N LEU A 153 -19.53 11.78 -16.36
CA LEU A 153 -18.55 12.23 -17.35
C LEU A 153 -17.50 11.15 -17.61
N SER A 154 -17.26 10.83 -18.88
CA SER A 154 -16.13 10.00 -19.32
C SER A 154 -15.18 10.79 -20.22
N TYR A 155 -13.90 10.36 -20.29
CA TYR A 155 -12.85 11.01 -21.08
C TYR A 155 -12.04 10.00 -21.89
N VAL A 156 -11.82 10.29 -23.18
CA VAL A 156 -10.85 9.57 -24.03
C VAL A 156 -9.88 10.58 -24.64
N GLN A 157 -8.58 10.44 -24.36
CA GLN A 157 -7.58 11.44 -24.77
C GLN A 157 -7.03 11.26 -26.19
N ASN A 158 -6.58 10.06 -26.56
CA ASN A 158 -5.73 9.90 -27.75
C ASN A 158 -6.39 9.07 -28.85
N ASN A 159 -6.89 7.88 -28.52
CA ASN A 159 -7.30 6.91 -29.55
C ASN A 159 -8.52 6.07 -29.15
N ILE A 160 -9.31 5.72 -30.15
CA ILE A 160 -10.42 4.75 -30.08
C ILE A 160 -10.22 3.74 -31.21
N THR A 161 -10.19 2.47 -30.87
CA THR A 161 -10.15 1.35 -31.83
C THR A 161 -11.33 0.43 -31.59
N SER A 162 -11.99 0.04 -32.68
CA SER A 162 -13.10 -0.92 -32.66
C SER A 162 -12.75 -2.14 -33.49
N GLU A 163 -13.15 -3.33 -33.01
CA GLU A 163 -13.05 -4.57 -33.81
C GLU A 163 -14.16 -4.67 -34.87
N GLY A 164 -15.11 -3.73 -34.91
CA GLY A 164 -16.07 -3.59 -35.99
C GLY A 164 -16.26 -2.15 -36.45
N ASP A 165 -17.38 -1.89 -37.11
CA ASP A 165 -17.69 -0.62 -37.77
C ASP A 165 -18.36 0.42 -36.84
N ALA A 166 -18.68 0.02 -35.61
CA ALA A 166 -19.37 0.88 -34.65
C ALA A 166 -18.86 0.77 -33.22
N ILE A 167 -19.20 1.78 -32.44
CA ILE A 167 -18.92 1.92 -31.00
C ILE A 167 -20.10 2.57 -30.30
N GLY A 168 -20.25 2.32 -28.99
CA GLY A 168 -21.25 2.98 -28.15
C GLY A 168 -20.63 3.68 -26.94
N PHE A 169 -21.11 4.89 -26.66
CA PHE A 169 -20.89 5.57 -25.39
C PHE A 169 -22.23 6.10 -24.87
N ASN A 170 -22.55 5.84 -23.60
CA ASN A 170 -23.83 6.22 -22.99
C ASN A 170 -23.65 7.09 -21.73
N SER A 171 -22.50 7.75 -21.60
CA SER A 171 -22.24 8.71 -20.53
C SER A 171 -23.10 9.97 -20.67
N ASP A 172 -23.33 10.68 -19.56
CA ASP A 172 -24.01 11.99 -19.60
C ASP A 172 -23.16 13.02 -20.35
N THR A 173 -21.84 12.91 -20.24
CA THR A 173 -20.89 13.70 -21.02
C THR A 173 -19.73 12.82 -21.45
N LEU A 174 -19.33 12.92 -22.71
CA LEU A 174 -18.06 12.37 -23.20
C LEU A 174 -17.16 13.53 -23.61
N VAL A 175 -15.99 13.60 -22.99
CA VAL A 175 -14.92 14.51 -23.38
C VAL A 175 -13.95 13.73 -24.28
N LEU A 176 -13.60 14.32 -25.41
CA LEU A 176 -12.62 13.77 -26.36
C LEU A 176 -11.36 14.63 -26.36
N GLY A 177 -10.21 14.02 -26.55
CA GLY A 177 -8.99 14.79 -26.81
C GLY A 177 -8.98 15.49 -28.17
N GLN A 178 -7.99 16.36 -28.35
CA GLN A 178 -7.93 17.26 -29.50
C GLN A 178 -7.73 16.54 -30.85
N SER A 179 -7.20 15.31 -30.83
CA SER A 179 -6.88 14.53 -32.03
C SER A 179 -8.11 13.93 -32.70
N PHE A 180 -9.26 13.90 -32.02
CA PHE A 180 -10.46 13.26 -32.53
C PHE A 180 -11.18 14.13 -33.58
N ASN A 181 -11.58 13.51 -34.68
CA ASN A 181 -12.43 14.12 -35.69
C ASN A 181 -13.88 13.69 -35.47
N TYR A 182 -14.74 14.64 -35.14
CA TYR A 182 -16.17 14.41 -34.99
C TYR A 182 -16.91 14.74 -36.28
N ASN A 183 -17.73 13.80 -36.76
CA ASN A 183 -18.68 14.04 -37.84
C ASN A 183 -20.11 13.87 -37.29
N PRO A 184 -20.92 14.94 -37.22
CA PRO A 184 -22.29 14.86 -36.73
C PRO A 184 -23.25 14.09 -37.65
N ASP A 185 -22.92 13.96 -38.94
CA ASP A 185 -23.74 13.30 -39.95
C ASP A 185 -22.88 12.35 -40.78
N PHE A 186 -22.83 11.09 -40.33
CA PHE A 186 -22.12 10.00 -40.96
C PHE A 186 -23.11 8.92 -41.42
N GLN A 187 -22.64 7.70 -41.64
CA GLN A 187 -23.44 6.58 -42.15
C GLN A 187 -24.74 6.39 -41.37
N TRP A 188 -25.82 6.24 -42.11
CA TRP A 188 -27.18 6.00 -41.60
C TRP A 188 -27.71 7.11 -40.68
N GLY A 189 -27.27 8.36 -40.90
CA GLY A 189 -27.70 9.53 -40.14
C GLY A 189 -27.21 9.53 -38.70
N ARG A 190 -26.16 8.75 -38.39
CA ARG A 190 -25.53 8.68 -37.07
C ARG A 190 -24.22 9.45 -37.07
N PRO A 191 -23.79 10.00 -35.92
CA PRO A 191 -22.48 10.65 -35.85
C PRO A 191 -21.33 9.63 -35.86
N ALA A 192 -20.12 10.11 -36.05
CA ALA A 192 -18.90 9.31 -36.00
C ALA A 192 -17.75 10.02 -35.30
N ILE A 193 -16.84 9.24 -34.71
CA ILE A 193 -15.55 9.69 -34.19
C ILE A 193 -14.46 8.97 -34.96
N ASN A 194 -13.54 9.72 -35.56
CA ASN A 194 -12.45 9.19 -36.41
C ASN A 194 -12.94 8.22 -37.51
N GLY A 195 -14.13 8.46 -38.06
CA GLY A 195 -14.73 7.61 -39.09
C GLY A 195 -15.36 6.31 -38.57
N ILE A 196 -15.40 6.09 -37.26
CA ILE A 196 -16.11 4.97 -36.62
C ILE A 196 -17.50 5.43 -36.19
N ARG A 197 -18.54 4.70 -36.58
CA ARG A 197 -19.95 5.07 -36.32
C ARG A 197 -20.25 5.02 -34.81
N LEU A 198 -20.94 6.02 -34.30
CA LEU A 198 -21.48 6.04 -32.95
C LEU A 198 -22.93 5.54 -32.95
N ASP A 199 -23.14 4.30 -32.50
CA ASP A 199 -24.49 3.72 -32.41
C ASP A 199 -25.22 4.10 -31.12
N THR A 200 -24.46 4.31 -30.05
CA THR A 200 -24.96 4.95 -28.83
C THR A 200 -24.20 6.26 -28.65
N VAL A 201 -24.95 7.37 -28.60
CA VAL A 201 -24.40 8.72 -28.54
C VAL A 201 -24.58 9.27 -27.12
N PRO A 202 -23.53 9.80 -26.49
CA PRO A 202 -23.63 10.40 -25.17
C PRO A 202 -24.49 11.66 -25.21
N LYS A 203 -25.08 12.04 -24.06
CA LYS A 203 -26.01 13.20 -24.01
C LYS A 203 -25.32 14.52 -24.36
N LYS A 204 -24.04 14.65 -24.04
CA LYS A 204 -23.20 15.80 -24.37
C LYS A 204 -21.82 15.33 -24.86
N LEU A 205 -21.31 16.03 -25.87
CA LEU A 205 -19.95 15.87 -26.37
C LEU A 205 -19.18 17.18 -26.16
N ARG A 206 -17.96 17.06 -25.63
CA ARG A 206 -17.00 18.16 -25.53
C ARG A 206 -15.64 17.69 -26.03
N GLN A 207 -14.77 18.64 -26.37
CA GLN A 207 -13.44 18.33 -26.88
C GLN A 207 -12.37 19.25 -26.30
N ASP A 208 -11.19 18.68 -26.04
CA ASP A 208 -9.97 19.44 -25.75
C ASP A 208 -9.72 20.49 -26.83
N ALA A 209 -9.21 21.65 -26.45
CA ALA A 209 -9.04 22.78 -27.36
C ALA A 209 -7.65 23.42 -27.20
N GLY A 210 -6.99 23.67 -28.33
CA GLY A 210 -5.63 24.21 -28.32
C GLY A 210 -4.66 23.23 -27.66
N ARG A 211 -3.75 23.73 -26.83
CA ARG A 211 -2.77 22.88 -26.11
C ARG A 211 -3.27 22.33 -24.78
N SER A 212 -4.49 22.66 -24.38
CA SER A 212 -5.05 22.26 -23.08
C SER A 212 -5.66 20.86 -23.15
N LYS A 213 -5.14 19.94 -22.35
CA LYS A 213 -5.72 18.62 -22.11
C LYS A 213 -6.75 18.73 -20.99
N TYR A 214 -7.91 18.08 -21.13
CA TYR A 214 -8.90 18.02 -20.04
C TYR A 214 -8.32 17.38 -18.77
N ILE A 215 -7.52 16.31 -18.93
CA ILE A 215 -6.68 15.70 -17.88
C ILE A 215 -5.28 15.46 -18.46
N ASP A 216 -4.23 15.86 -17.74
CA ASP A 216 -2.86 15.44 -18.08
C ASP A 216 -2.53 14.10 -17.43
N PHE A 217 -2.63 13.03 -18.24
CA PHE A 217 -2.38 11.66 -17.80
C PHE A 217 -0.95 11.44 -17.30
N ASP A 218 0.07 12.10 -17.87
CA ASP A 218 1.44 11.86 -17.46
C ASP A 218 1.67 12.40 -16.05
N ALA A 219 1.30 13.65 -15.83
CA ALA A 219 1.39 14.29 -14.51
C ALA A 219 0.55 13.55 -13.46
N GLU A 220 -0.66 13.09 -13.81
CA GLU A 220 -1.51 12.37 -12.86
C GLU A 220 -0.98 10.97 -12.53
N PHE A 221 -0.44 10.23 -13.52
CA PHE A 221 0.18 8.94 -13.23
C PHE A 221 1.47 9.08 -12.40
N ASP A 222 2.26 10.14 -12.62
CA ASP A 222 3.43 10.44 -11.78
C ASP A 222 3.02 10.74 -10.33
N ARG A 223 1.95 11.52 -10.14
CA ARG A 223 1.36 11.77 -8.82
C ARG A 223 0.87 10.47 -8.17
N LEU A 224 0.13 9.65 -8.90
CA LEU A 224 -0.40 8.37 -8.40
C LEU A 224 0.72 7.38 -8.03
N ASN A 225 1.82 7.35 -8.80
CA ASN A 225 3.02 6.58 -8.47
C ASN A 225 3.64 7.06 -7.14
N ALA A 226 3.78 8.38 -6.97
CA ALA A 226 4.30 8.96 -5.73
C ALA A 226 3.37 8.68 -4.53
N SER A 227 2.06 8.80 -4.71
CA SER A 227 1.07 8.44 -3.67
C SER A 227 1.18 6.97 -3.28
N SER A 228 1.25 6.06 -4.26
CA SER A 228 1.44 4.62 -4.04
C SER A 228 2.71 4.32 -3.26
N ALA A 229 3.84 4.96 -3.62
CA ALA A 229 5.12 4.82 -2.94
C ALA A 229 5.08 5.37 -1.49
N ASN A 230 4.45 6.52 -1.28
CA ASN A 230 4.31 7.12 0.06
C ASN A 230 3.45 6.25 0.99
N ILE A 231 2.34 5.73 0.48
CA ILE A 231 1.47 4.79 1.20
C ILE A 231 2.25 3.52 1.58
N ALA A 232 2.96 2.93 0.62
CA ALA A 232 3.78 1.74 0.80
C ALA A 232 4.86 1.95 1.88
N ASN A 233 5.65 3.01 1.72
CA ASN A 233 6.72 3.37 2.64
C ASN A 233 6.23 3.66 4.07
N TYR A 234 5.03 4.25 4.22
CA TYR A 234 4.39 4.43 5.53
C TYR A 234 3.88 3.11 6.10
N SER A 235 3.33 2.23 5.26
CA SER A 235 2.76 0.93 5.66
C SER A 235 3.80 -0.12 6.03
N LYS A 236 5.07 0.05 5.61
CA LYS A 236 6.13 -0.97 5.66
C LYS A 236 6.27 -1.72 6.98
N ASN A 237 6.04 -1.03 8.10
CA ASN A 237 6.17 -1.59 9.45
C ASN A 237 4.83 -1.93 10.12
N ASN A 238 3.72 -1.58 9.47
CA ASN A 238 2.37 -1.83 9.95
C ASN A 238 1.89 -3.19 9.43
N VAL A 239 2.49 -4.26 9.93
CA VAL A 239 2.10 -5.62 9.55
C VAL A 239 0.96 -6.07 10.48
N PRO A 240 -0.21 -6.44 9.94
CA PRO A 240 -1.31 -6.97 10.75
C PRO A 240 -0.97 -8.39 11.19
N ALA A 241 -1.62 -8.86 12.26
CA ALA A 241 -1.59 -10.29 12.54
C ALA A 241 -2.40 -11.03 11.46
N VAL A 242 -1.74 -11.93 10.72
CA VAL A 242 -2.36 -12.70 9.63
C VAL A 242 -2.64 -14.12 10.13
N ASN A 243 -3.90 -14.54 10.04
CA ASN A 243 -4.30 -15.92 10.30
C ASN A 243 -5.07 -16.48 9.10
N ASN A 244 -4.78 -17.73 8.71
CA ASN A 244 -5.49 -18.42 7.65
C ASN A 244 -6.09 -19.72 8.19
N TYR A 245 -7.42 -19.75 8.30
CA TYR A 245 -8.16 -20.93 8.76
C TYR A 245 -9.08 -21.44 7.65
N TYR A 246 -8.67 -22.52 6.98
CA TYR A 246 -9.42 -23.15 5.87
C TYR A 246 -9.89 -22.13 4.81
N GLY A 247 -8.96 -21.31 4.31
CA GLY A 247 -9.22 -20.32 3.26
C GLY A 247 -9.96 -19.07 3.74
N LEU A 248 -10.27 -18.95 5.04
CA LEU A 248 -10.59 -17.67 5.68
C LEU A 248 -9.30 -17.01 6.15
N VAL A 249 -8.86 -16.01 5.40
CA VAL A 249 -7.74 -15.15 5.81
C VAL A 249 -8.30 -14.01 6.63
N THR A 250 -7.76 -13.83 7.84
CA THR A 250 -8.05 -12.70 8.70
C THR A 250 -6.82 -11.81 8.81
N PHE A 251 -6.98 -10.54 8.48
CA PHE A 251 -6.03 -9.48 8.79
C PHE A 251 -6.53 -8.75 10.03
N ASP A 252 -5.87 -8.99 11.16
CA ASP A 252 -6.16 -8.29 12.40
C ASP A 252 -5.27 -7.05 12.54
N ALA A 253 -5.86 -5.89 12.29
CA ALA A 253 -5.19 -4.59 12.35
C ALA A 253 -5.25 -3.95 13.75
N SER A 254 -5.59 -4.70 14.80
CA SER A 254 -5.72 -4.16 16.17
C SER A 254 -4.41 -3.55 16.70
N ASN A 255 -3.26 -4.06 16.27
CA ASN A 255 -1.93 -3.54 16.59
C ASN A 255 -1.52 -2.32 15.75
N ILE A 256 -2.28 -1.97 14.70
CA ILE A 256 -1.94 -0.88 13.78
C ILE A 256 -2.64 0.42 14.20
N PRO A 257 -1.90 1.51 14.45
CA PRO A 257 -2.52 2.80 14.77
C PRO A 257 -3.21 3.39 13.55
N ALA A 258 -4.34 4.05 13.77
CA ALA A 258 -5.00 4.84 12.73
C ALA A 258 -4.32 6.21 12.61
N LYS A 259 -4.15 6.68 11.37
CA LYS A 259 -3.71 8.03 11.04
C LYS A 259 -4.76 8.68 10.16
N ASP A 260 -5.25 9.86 10.55
CA ASP A 260 -6.32 10.57 9.85
C ASP A 260 -7.56 9.69 9.60
N ASN A 261 -7.91 8.88 10.61
CA ASN A 261 -8.98 7.88 10.57
C ASN A 261 -8.79 6.74 9.54
N VAL A 262 -7.55 6.48 9.12
CA VAL A 262 -7.19 5.41 8.18
C VAL A 262 -6.15 4.49 8.80
N LYS A 263 -6.36 3.17 8.71
CA LYS A 263 -5.31 2.17 9.00
C LYS A 263 -4.58 1.79 7.73
N TYR A 264 -3.28 2.08 7.69
CA TYR A 264 -2.38 1.73 6.60
C TYR A 264 -1.59 0.49 7.00
N MET A 265 -1.71 -0.60 6.24
CA MET A 265 -1.08 -1.87 6.57
C MET A 265 -0.34 -2.47 5.39
N LEU A 266 0.71 -3.25 5.66
CA LEU A 266 1.46 -4.01 4.67
C LEU A 266 1.16 -5.50 4.85
N VAL A 267 0.81 -6.18 3.76
CA VAL A 267 0.66 -7.65 3.69
C VAL A 267 1.44 -8.17 2.50
N LYS A 268 1.93 -9.41 2.56
CA LYS A 268 2.58 -10.03 1.39
C LYS A 268 1.52 -10.44 0.37
N ALA A 269 1.88 -10.46 -0.91
CA ALA A 269 1.02 -11.04 -1.94
C ALA A 269 0.60 -12.49 -1.61
N SER A 270 1.46 -13.26 -0.93
CA SER A 270 1.16 -14.62 -0.46
C SER A 270 0.12 -14.69 0.68
N ASP A 271 -0.09 -13.58 1.40
CA ASP A 271 -1.06 -13.51 2.50
C ASP A 271 -2.47 -13.22 1.97
N MET A 272 -2.59 -12.70 0.74
CA MET A 272 -3.89 -12.45 0.11
C MET A 272 -4.63 -13.78 -0.15
N PRO A 273 -5.96 -13.83 0.02
CA PRO A 273 -6.70 -15.04 -0.27
C PRO A 273 -6.56 -15.45 -1.73
N THR A 274 -6.31 -16.74 -1.94
CA THR A 274 -6.28 -17.37 -3.28
C THR A 274 -7.69 -17.65 -3.80
N MET A 275 -7.81 -18.41 -4.89
CA MET A 275 -9.09 -18.76 -5.51
C MET A 275 -10.13 -19.29 -4.50
N ASN A 276 -11.34 -18.73 -4.54
CA ASN A 276 -12.46 -19.00 -3.62
C ASN A 276 -12.15 -18.70 -2.13
N GLY A 277 -11.14 -17.86 -1.87
CA GLY A 277 -10.77 -17.43 -0.53
C GLY A 277 -11.75 -16.42 0.06
N ARG A 278 -11.70 -16.29 1.39
CA ARG A 278 -12.49 -15.34 2.16
C ARG A 278 -11.56 -14.37 2.88
N LEU A 279 -11.85 -13.08 2.83
CA LEU A 279 -11.12 -12.04 3.56
C LEU A 279 -11.98 -11.45 4.68
N ASN A 280 -11.41 -11.44 5.88
CA ASN A 280 -11.92 -10.74 7.05
C ASN A 280 -10.88 -9.71 7.52
N VAL A 281 -11.28 -8.46 7.72
CA VAL A 281 -10.42 -7.40 8.27
C VAL A 281 -10.98 -6.96 9.62
N THR A 282 -10.27 -7.27 10.70
CA THR A 282 -10.64 -6.94 12.09
C THR A 282 -9.75 -5.84 12.66
N GLY A 283 -10.09 -5.34 13.85
CA GLY A 283 -9.33 -4.27 14.50
C GLY A 283 -9.46 -2.91 13.82
N VAL A 284 -10.48 -2.69 12.99
CA VAL A 284 -10.79 -1.40 12.34
C VAL A 284 -12.16 -0.95 12.83
N ALA A 285 -12.24 0.27 13.37
CA ALA A 285 -13.50 0.86 13.85
C ALA A 285 -14.49 1.10 12.68
N ALA A 286 -15.77 1.28 13.00
CA ALA A 286 -16.83 1.36 11.99
C ALA A 286 -16.70 2.57 11.04
N ASP A 287 -16.16 3.68 11.54
CA ASP A 287 -15.93 4.93 10.79
C ASP A 287 -14.54 5.00 10.14
N GLN A 288 -13.65 4.05 10.47
CA GLN A 288 -12.29 4.00 9.95
C GLN A 288 -12.23 3.39 8.55
N LYS A 289 -11.35 3.94 7.72
CA LYS A 289 -11.01 3.39 6.40
C LYS A 289 -9.77 2.53 6.49
N THR A 290 -9.60 1.67 5.48
CA THR A 290 -8.46 0.75 5.42
C THR A 290 -7.70 0.90 4.12
N VAL A 291 -6.38 0.93 4.22
CA VAL A 291 -5.45 0.86 3.08
C VAL A 291 -4.57 -0.37 3.26
N ILE A 292 -4.66 -1.32 2.33
CA ILE A 292 -3.86 -2.53 2.29
C ILE A 292 -2.81 -2.35 1.19
N THR A 293 -1.55 -2.17 1.58
CA THR A 293 -0.42 -2.32 0.66
C THR A 293 -0.12 -3.80 0.51
N VAL A 294 -0.25 -4.31 -0.71
CA VAL A 294 0.13 -5.67 -1.09
C VAL A 294 1.56 -5.63 -1.60
N ASP A 295 2.49 -6.18 -0.83
CA ASP A 295 3.89 -6.33 -1.24
C ASP A 295 3.99 -7.37 -2.36
N THR A 296 4.38 -6.89 -3.53
CA THR A 296 4.54 -7.66 -4.76
C THR A 296 6.00 -8.09 -5.00
N THR A 297 6.87 -7.97 -4.00
CA THR A 297 8.25 -8.47 -4.07
C THR A 297 8.28 -9.93 -4.53
N GLY A 298 8.99 -10.20 -5.63
CA GLY A 298 9.21 -11.57 -6.12
C GLY A 298 8.01 -12.22 -6.82
N VAL A 299 6.90 -11.48 -7.04
CA VAL A 299 5.74 -11.99 -7.79
C VAL A 299 5.48 -11.16 -9.04
N ASN A 300 5.01 -11.81 -10.10
CA ASN A 300 4.61 -11.15 -11.35
C ASN A 300 3.08 -11.05 -11.48
N ASP A 301 2.34 -11.83 -10.72
CA ASP A 301 0.90 -11.95 -10.82
C ASP A 301 0.27 -12.07 -9.43
N VAL A 302 -0.83 -11.36 -9.22
CA VAL A 302 -1.69 -11.50 -8.03
C VAL A 302 -3.10 -11.82 -8.51
N SER A 303 -3.74 -12.85 -7.94
CA SER A 303 -5.06 -13.30 -8.38
C SER A 303 -5.98 -13.57 -7.21
N THR A 304 -7.14 -12.92 -7.18
CA THR A 304 -8.14 -13.04 -6.10
C THR A 304 -9.44 -13.70 -6.56
N THR A 305 -9.41 -14.53 -7.61
CA THR A 305 -10.59 -15.16 -8.23
C THR A 305 -11.64 -15.67 -7.21
N ASN A 306 -12.86 -15.16 -7.32
CA ASN A 306 -14.00 -15.45 -6.42
C ASN A 306 -13.75 -15.10 -4.95
N LEU A 307 -12.95 -14.06 -4.66
CA LEU A 307 -12.76 -13.55 -3.31
C LEU A 307 -14.09 -13.12 -2.68
N GLN A 308 -14.33 -13.55 -1.45
CA GLN A 308 -15.48 -13.12 -0.67
C GLN A 308 -15.03 -12.27 0.53
N PHE A 309 -15.58 -11.07 0.69
CA PHE A 309 -15.45 -10.30 1.92
C PHE A 309 -16.49 -10.77 2.94
N VAL A 310 -16.08 -11.01 4.19
CA VAL A 310 -16.96 -11.58 5.22
C VAL A 310 -16.88 -10.81 6.55
N ASN A 311 -17.80 -11.12 7.46
CA ASN A 311 -17.83 -10.62 8.85
C ASN A 311 -17.84 -9.08 8.95
N GLY A 312 -18.55 -8.41 8.05
CA GLY A 312 -18.65 -6.94 8.00
C GLY A 312 -17.56 -6.28 7.16
N THR A 313 -16.58 -7.03 6.68
CA THR A 313 -15.55 -6.51 5.76
C THR A 313 -16.16 -6.04 4.44
N GLN A 314 -17.25 -6.68 3.99
CA GLN A 314 -17.98 -6.29 2.78
C GLN A 314 -18.61 -4.90 2.87
N ASP A 315 -18.71 -4.31 4.06
CA ASP A 315 -19.29 -2.98 4.29
C ASP A 315 -18.21 -1.90 4.47
N LYS A 316 -16.92 -2.29 4.50
CA LYS A 316 -15.79 -1.38 4.76
C LYS A 316 -15.23 -0.79 3.48
N SER A 317 -14.85 0.49 3.49
CA SER A 317 -14.08 1.08 2.39
C SER A 317 -12.61 0.67 2.45
N ILE A 318 -12.16 -0.11 1.45
CA ILE A 318 -10.77 -0.62 1.37
C ILE A 318 -10.10 -0.15 0.08
N LEU A 319 -8.91 0.43 0.20
CA LEU A 319 -8.01 0.69 -0.93
C LEU A 319 -6.89 -0.36 -0.93
N PHE A 320 -6.72 -1.05 -2.06
CA PHE A 320 -5.63 -1.99 -2.31
C PHE A 320 -4.54 -1.30 -3.11
N ASN A 321 -3.37 -1.08 -2.50
CA ASN A 321 -2.20 -0.48 -3.12
C ASN A 321 -1.21 -1.58 -3.50
N TYR A 322 -0.85 -1.71 -4.78
CA TYR A 322 0.10 -2.73 -5.25
C TYR A 322 1.47 -2.11 -5.47
N TYR A 323 2.45 -2.55 -4.69
CA TYR A 323 3.79 -1.97 -4.69
C TYR A 323 4.87 -3.02 -4.48
N ASN A 324 6.06 -2.83 -5.05
CA ASN A 324 7.21 -3.71 -4.84
C ASN A 324 8.09 -3.08 -3.74
N GLU A 325 8.01 -3.62 -2.52
CA GLU A 325 8.71 -3.06 -1.36
C GLU A 325 10.23 -3.18 -1.46
N THR A 326 10.72 -4.32 -1.95
CA THR A 326 12.16 -4.58 -2.04
C THR A 326 12.79 -3.75 -3.16
N GLY A 327 12.12 -3.67 -4.31
CA GLY A 327 12.56 -2.86 -5.44
C GLY A 327 12.28 -1.36 -5.29
N GLN A 328 11.47 -0.97 -4.29
CA GLN A 328 10.97 0.39 -4.10
C GLN A 328 10.40 0.99 -5.39
N SER A 329 9.52 0.23 -6.04
CA SER A 329 8.96 0.60 -7.34
C SER A 329 7.49 0.25 -7.45
N SER A 330 6.77 0.96 -8.32
CA SER A 330 5.40 0.60 -8.69
C SER A 330 5.33 -0.82 -9.27
N PHE A 331 4.28 -1.55 -8.94
CA PHE A 331 4.05 -2.88 -9.51
C PHE A 331 3.70 -2.80 -11.00
N THR A 332 4.38 -3.59 -11.84
CA THR A 332 4.18 -3.62 -13.30
C THR A 332 3.57 -4.93 -13.81
N GLY A 333 3.28 -5.86 -12.91
CA GLY A 333 2.74 -7.18 -13.25
C GLY A 333 1.23 -7.16 -13.49
N ASN A 334 0.60 -8.32 -13.37
CA ASN A 334 -0.84 -8.47 -13.57
C ASN A 334 -1.58 -8.66 -12.24
N VAL A 335 -2.78 -8.07 -12.15
CA VAL A 335 -3.74 -8.35 -11.08
C VAL A 335 -5.02 -8.84 -11.72
N ASN A 336 -5.37 -10.10 -11.46
CA ASN A 336 -6.65 -10.68 -11.82
C ASN A 336 -7.60 -10.53 -10.64
N TRP A 337 -8.47 -9.53 -10.72
CA TRP A 337 -9.37 -9.17 -9.63
C TRP A 337 -10.76 -9.74 -9.87
N GLY A 338 -11.24 -10.59 -8.97
CA GLY A 338 -12.59 -11.17 -9.07
C GLY A 338 -13.19 -11.43 -7.70
N THR A 339 -14.29 -10.77 -7.35
CA THR A 339 -14.95 -10.95 -6.06
C THR A 339 -16.35 -11.55 -6.22
N THR A 340 -16.93 -12.19 -5.21
CA THR A 340 -18.32 -12.71 -5.27
C THR A 340 -19.33 -11.78 -4.61
N ASN A 341 -18.86 -10.98 -3.65
CA ASN A 341 -19.54 -9.85 -3.07
C ASN A 341 -18.56 -8.69 -3.01
N GLY A 342 -19.01 -7.51 -2.58
CA GLY A 342 -18.14 -6.34 -2.69
C GLY A 342 -18.52 -5.25 -1.73
N ASN A 343 -17.46 -4.66 -1.18
CA ASN A 343 -17.44 -3.33 -0.63
C ASN A 343 -17.28 -2.29 -1.76
N ILE A 344 -17.50 -1.01 -1.42
CA ILE A 344 -17.00 0.09 -2.25
C ILE A 344 -15.50 0.22 -1.96
N GLY A 345 -14.67 -0.16 -2.93
CA GLY A 345 -13.22 -0.23 -2.79
C GLY A 345 -12.46 0.49 -3.91
N ALA A 346 -11.14 0.57 -3.75
CA ALA A 346 -10.26 1.09 -4.77
C ALA A 346 -9.08 0.15 -5.01
N ILE A 347 -8.62 0.07 -6.27
CA ILE A 347 -7.36 -0.58 -6.65
C ILE A 347 -6.42 0.52 -7.17
N LEU A 348 -5.30 0.71 -6.49
CA LEU A 348 -4.22 1.61 -6.88
C LEU A 348 -3.03 0.79 -7.37
N ALA A 349 -2.90 0.66 -8.69
CA ALA A 349 -1.79 -0.06 -9.32
C ALA A 349 -1.36 0.64 -10.64
N PRO A 350 -0.81 1.88 -10.56
CA PRO A 350 -0.72 2.77 -11.72
C PRO A 350 0.16 2.26 -12.86
N GLN A 351 1.05 1.29 -12.63
CA GLN A 351 1.90 0.70 -13.67
C GLN A 351 1.49 -0.74 -14.07
N ALA A 352 0.48 -1.31 -13.42
CA ALA A 352 0.07 -2.70 -13.60
C ALA A 352 -1.00 -2.88 -14.69
N THR A 353 -1.19 -4.13 -15.09
CA THR A 353 -2.38 -4.56 -15.83
C THR A 353 -3.41 -5.13 -14.86
N ILE A 354 -4.62 -4.56 -14.86
CA ILE A 354 -5.74 -5.06 -14.05
C ILE A 354 -6.76 -5.73 -14.96
N THR A 355 -7.01 -7.00 -14.74
CA THR A 355 -8.12 -7.74 -15.35
C THR A 355 -9.25 -7.85 -14.35
N LEU A 356 -10.39 -7.23 -14.63
CA LEU A 356 -11.58 -7.36 -13.79
C LEU A 356 -12.42 -8.54 -14.28
N ALA A 357 -12.46 -9.60 -13.47
CA ALA A 357 -13.13 -10.86 -13.75
C ALA A 357 -14.39 -11.06 -12.89
N SER A 358 -15.01 -9.98 -12.40
CA SER A 358 -16.27 -10.07 -11.65
C SER A 358 -17.15 -8.83 -11.73
N THR A 359 -18.46 -9.06 -11.83
CA THR A 359 -19.50 -8.02 -11.74
C THR A 359 -19.69 -7.44 -10.33
N ALA A 360 -19.15 -8.07 -9.29
CA ALA A 360 -19.39 -7.66 -7.90
C ALA A 360 -18.52 -6.49 -7.43
N PHE A 361 -17.45 -6.15 -8.16
CA PHE A 361 -16.58 -5.03 -7.80
C PHE A 361 -17.32 -3.69 -7.91
N LYS A 362 -17.13 -2.82 -6.91
CA LYS A 362 -17.71 -1.49 -6.84
C LYS A 362 -16.63 -0.48 -6.45
N GLY A 363 -16.50 0.61 -7.20
CA GLY A 363 -15.62 1.73 -6.86
C GLY A 363 -14.63 2.07 -7.97
N ASN A 364 -13.33 2.20 -7.64
CA ASN A 364 -12.32 2.77 -8.54
C ASN A 364 -11.21 1.77 -8.88
N ILE A 365 -10.78 1.74 -10.14
CA ILE A 365 -9.60 1.01 -10.61
C ILE A 365 -8.66 1.99 -11.30
N ILE A 366 -7.44 2.09 -10.77
CA ILE A 366 -6.35 2.89 -11.31
C ILE A 366 -5.27 1.94 -11.82
N ALA A 367 -5.03 1.95 -13.12
CA ALA A 367 -4.16 0.97 -13.78
C ALA A 367 -3.42 1.56 -14.99
N LYS A 368 -2.31 0.95 -15.39
CA LYS A 368 -1.74 1.26 -16.72
C LYS A 368 -2.62 0.68 -17.81
N ASN A 369 -2.96 -0.60 -17.68
CA ASN A 369 -3.86 -1.30 -18.58
C ASN A 369 -5.05 -1.85 -17.79
N PHE A 370 -6.26 -1.60 -18.26
CA PHE A 370 -7.48 -2.19 -17.72
C PHE A 370 -8.11 -3.11 -18.75
N ILE A 371 -8.40 -4.35 -18.36
CA ILE A 371 -9.09 -5.35 -19.18
C ILE A 371 -10.42 -5.68 -18.50
N ASN A 372 -11.51 -5.41 -19.21
CA ASN A 372 -12.86 -5.71 -18.73
C ASN A 372 -13.31 -7.10 -19.20
N THR A 373 -13.41 -8.04 -18.27
CA THR A 373 -14.01 -9.36 -18.50
C THR A 373 -15.40 -9.43 -17.89
N TYR A 374 -15.63 -8.86 -16.70
CA TYR A 374 -16.96 -8.79 -16.12
C TYR A 374 -17.03 -7.53 -15.27
N MET A 375 -17.86 -6.55 -15.63
CA MET A 375 -18.12 -5.37 -14.81
C MET A 375 -19.63 -5.27 -14.57
N GLY A 376 -20.01 -5.02 -13.33
CA GLY A 376 -21.40 -4.81 -12.92
C GLY A 376 -21.68 -3.34 -12.65
N GLU A 377 -22.92 -3.04 -12.30
CA GLU A 377 -23.34 -1.67 -12.00
C GLU A 377 -22.47 -1.02 -10.93
N GLN A 378 -22.06 0.22 -11.21
CA GLN A 378 -21.28 1.03 -10.28
C GLN A 378 -22.22 1.98 -9.53
N PRO A 379 -22.46 1.78 -8.21
CA PRO A 379 -23.34 2.64 -7.42
C PRO A 379 -22.67 3.97 -7.03
N GLY A 380 -21.35 4.06 -7.10
CA GLY A 380 -20.58 5.25 -6.76
C GLY A 380 -19.08 5.01 -6.75
N ASN A 381 -18.32 6.02 -6.32
CA ASN A 381 -16.86 5.99 -6.22
C ASN A 381 -16.41 5.73 -4.78
N TYR A 382 -15.20 5.23 -4.62
CA TYR A 382 -14.49 5.08 -3.36
C TYR A 382 -14.33 6.45 -2.66
N PRO A 383 -14.64 6.53 -1.35
CA PRO A 383 -14.37 7.74 -0.58
C PRO A 383 -12.87 7.85 -0.32
N ASP A 384 -12.19 8.67 -1.13
CA ASP A 384 -10.73 8.81 -1.13
C ASP A 384 -10.12 9.05 0.27
N VAL A 385 -8.84 8.69 0.42
CA VAL A 385 -8.08 8.73 1.67
C VAL A 385 -6.91 9.70 1.54
N PRO A 386 -6.49 10.38 2.62
CA PRO A 386 -5.27 11.18 2.58
C PRO A 386 -4.06 10.31 2.26
N VAL A 387 -3.04 10.87 1.62
CA VAL A 387 -1.71 10.23 1.58
C VAL A 387 -1.06 10.47 2.96
N PRO A 388 -0.55 9.43 3.64
CA PRO A 388 0.03 9.61 4.97
C PRO A 388 1.29 10.49 4.90
N THR A 389 1.36 11.51 5.77
CA THR A 389 2.51 12.43 5.90
C THR A 389 3.11 12.38 7.32
N GLY A 390 4.43 12.59 7.48
CA GLY A 390 5.09 12.58 8.79
C GLY A 390 5.80 11.27 9.15
N ASP A 391 6.26 11.16 10.40
CA ASP A 391 7.14 10.07 10.85
C ASP A 391 6.49 8.69 10.69
N LYS A 392 7.33 7.73 10.27
CA LYS A 392 6.93 6.35 10.04
C LYS A 392 6.46 5.70 11.34
N PRO A 393 5.49 4.77 11.29
CA PRO A 393 5.18 3.93 12.43
C PRO A 393 6.45 3.19 12.89
N ILE A 394 6.78 3.38 14.18
CA ILE A 394 7.89 2.70 14.82
C ILE A 394 7.38 1.31 15.23
N THR A 395 8.01 0.26 14.72
CA THR A 395 7.77 -1.11 15.18
C THR A 395 8.28 -1.19 16.62
N GLN A 396 7.40 -1.50 17.56
CA GLN A 396 7.86 -1.75 18.93
C GLN A 396 8.63 -3.08 18.96
N PRO A 397 9.80 -3.12 19.62
CA PRO A 397 10.61 -4.33 19.62
C PRO A 397 9.90 -5.43 20.41
N GLN A 398 10.03 -6.67 19.98
CA GLN A 398 9.42 -7.84 20.61
C GLN A 398 10.44 -8.94 20.88
N LEU A 399 10.27 -9.61 22.01
CA LEU A 399 11.07 -10.77 22.42
C LEU A 399 10.37 -12.03 21.88
N ILE A 400 10.96 -12.69 20.88
CA ILE A 400 10.35 -13.85 20.22
C ILE A 400 10.69 -15.14 20.98
N SER A 401 11.95 -15.27 21.41
CA SER A 401 12.40 -16.38 22.24
C SER A 401 13.57 -15.97 23.14
N VAL A 402 13.76 -16.73 24.21
CA VAL A 402 14.88 -16.58 25.13
C VAL A 402 15.61 -17.90 25.29
N PRO A 403 16.92 -17.87 25.55
CA PRO A 403 17.70 -19.09 25.69
C PRO A 403 17.62 -19.63 27.12
N ASP A 404 17.89 -20.92 27.24
CA ASP A 404 18.25 -21.55 28.51
C ASP A 404 19.77 -21.45 28.73
N VAL A 405 20.22 -21.70 29.96
CA VAL A 405 21.65 -21.81 30.30
C VAL A 405 21.90 -23.13 30.98
N ASP A 406 22.75 -23.95 30.38
CA ASP A 406 23.21 -25.19 30.97
C ASP A 406 24.57 -24.98 31.64
N PHE A 407 24.62 -25.25 32.93
CA PHE A 407 25.86 -25.20 33.69
C PHE A 407 26.57 -26.55 33.74
N GLY A 408 25.99 -27.62 33.21
CA GLY A 408 26.56 -28.97 33.17
C GLY A 408 26.58 -29.69 34.52
N SER A 409 27.33 -30.79 34.58
CA SER A 409 27.48 -31.62 35.78
C SER A 409 28.82 -31.36 36.48
N HIS A 410 28.77 -31.10 37.79
CA HIS A 410 29.95 -30.76 38.59
C HIS A 410 30.05 -31.58 39.88
N LYS A 411 31.28 -31.86 40.31
CA LYS A 411 31.56 -32.52 41.59
C LYS A 411 31.49 -31.51 42.74
N LEU A 412 30.82 -31.90 43.83
CA LEU A 412 30.67 -31.06 45.02
C LEU A 412 32.05 -30.68 45.61
N GLY A 413 32.17 -29.41 46.00
CA GLY A 413 33.34 -28.89 46.72
C GLY A 413 34.62 -28.68 45.91
N ILE A 414 34.63 -28.95 44.60
CA ILE A 414 35.85 -28.82 43.77
C ILE A 414 35.99 -27.43 43.17
N GLN A 415 34.94 -26.92 42.53
CA GLN A 415 34.94 -25.60 41.87
C GLN A 415 34.09 -24.61 42.67
N ASN A 416 34.51 -23.35 42.73
CA ASN A 416 33.73 -22.29 43.35
C ASN A 416 32.82 -21.56 42.36
N SER A 417 33.18 -21.52 41.08
CA SER A 417 32.42 -20.83 40.04
C SER A 417 32.53 -21.52 38.69
N ILE A 418 31.49 -21.38 37.87
CA ILE A 418 31.39 -21.94 36.52
C ILE A 418 30.66 -20.98 35.59
N ILE A 419 30.99 -21.03 34.30
CA ILE A 419 30.29 -20.30 33.24
C ILE A 419 29.38 -21.30 32.54
N GLY A 420 28.12 -20.93 32.33
CA GLY A 420 27.15 -21.76 31.65
C GLY A 420 27.19 -21.58 30.14
N ASP A 421 26.75 -22.61 29.43
CA ASP A 421 26.60 -22.63 27.99
C ASP A 421 25.15 -22.29 27.62
N TRP A 422 24.98 -21.35 26.68
CA TRP A 422 23.67 -20.99 26.16
C TRP A 422 23.06 -22.15 25.36
N GLN A 423 21.78 -22.43 25.58
CA GLN A 423 21.02 -23.46 24.87
C GLN A 423 19.78 -22.84 24.22
N GLY A 424 19.45 -23.30 23.01
CA GLY A 424 18.29 -22.84 22.25
C GLY A 424 18.55 -21.55 21.45
N ASN A 425 17.51 -20.74 21.27
CA ASN A 425 17.52 -19.55 20.43
C ASN A 425 17.24 -18.29 21.26
N PHE A 426 17.97 -17.21 20.98
CA PHE A 426 17.67 -15.88 21.51
C PHE A 426 17.25 -14.95 20.37
N ALA A 427 15.97 -15.02 20.00
CA ALA A 427 15.42 -14.29 18.87
C ALA A 427 14.62 -13.06 19.32
N LEU A 428 14.82 -11.95 18.63
CA LEU A 428 14.04 -10.73 18.81
C LEU A 428 13.69 -10.08 17.47
N GLU A 429 12.64 -9.26 17.50
CA GLU A 429 12.16 -8.48 16.36
C GLU A 429 12.21 -6.99 16.69
N GLY A 430 12.56 -6.16 15.71
CA GLY A 430 12.59 -4.71 15.81
C GLY A 430 13.25 -4.08 14.58
N GLN A 431 13.54 -2.78 14.65
CA GLN A 431 14.10 -2.06 13.51
C GLN A 431 15.62 -2.11 13.48
N LYS A 432 16.23 -2.17 12.28
CA LYS A 432 17.69 -2.03 12.13
C LYS A 432 18.17 -0.73 12.76
N GLY A 433 19.25 -0.81 13.54
CA GLY A 433 19.83 0.29 14.30
C GLY A 433 19.10 0.60 15.61
N GLN A 434 17.96 -0.04 15.89
CA GLN A 434 17.24 0.16 17.14
C GLN A 434 18.05 -0.42 18.30
N ALA A 435 18.33 0.43 19.29
CA ALA A 435 18.89 0.00 20.56
C ALA A 435 17.79 -0.71 21.38
N ILE A 436 18.12 -1.87 21.92
CA ILE A 436 17.23 -2.72 22.71
C ILE A 436 17.90 -3.00 24.04
N ASN A 437 17.12 -2.77 25.10
CA ASN A 437 17.50 -3.04 26.47
C ASN A 437 16.68 -4.23 27.00
N ILE A 438 17.38 -5.29 27.40
CA ILE A 438 16.78 -6.51 27.94
C ILE A 438 17.20 -6.65 29.39
N ASN A 439 16.23 -6.73 30.29
CA ASN A 439 16.44 -7.08 31.69
C ASN A 439 16.27 -8.59 31.87
N VAL A 440 17.19 -9.20 32.62
CA VAL A 440 17.11 -10.60 33.06
C VAL A 440 17.20 -10.67 34.58
N ALA A 441 16.26 -11.36 35.20
CA ALA A 441 16.19 -11.50 36.66
C ALA A 441 15.86 -12.94 37.07
N VAL A 442 16.48 -13.42 38.15
CA VAL A 442 16.13 -14.70 38.76
C VAL A 442 14.81 -14.52 39.52
N THR A 443 13.80 -15.33 39.17
CA THR A 443 12.47 -15.30 39.80
C THR A 443 12.21 -16.50 40.71
N GLN A 444 12.94 -17.60 40.50
CA GLN A 444 12.95 -18.75 41.40
C GLN A 444 14.39 -19.21 41.58
N PRO A 445 14.85 -19.40 42.83
CA PRO A 445 16.21 -19.86 43.10
C PRO A 445 16.42 -21.30 42.63
N PHE A 446 17.68 -21.73 42.56
CA PHE A 446 18.03 -23.11 42.24
C PHE A 446 17.38 -24.08 43.21
N THR A 447 16.51 -24.93 42.69
CA THR A 447 15.78 -25.94 43.48
C THR A 447 15.93 -27.30 42.82
N ASP A 448 16.14 -28.34 43.63
CA ASP A 448 16.17 -29.72 43.13
C ASP A 448 14.77 -30.34 43.02
N VAL A 449 14.71 -31.56 42.48
CA VAL A 449 13.45 -32.32 42.34
C VAL A 449 12.74 -32.63 43.67
N ASN A 450 13.44 -32.54 44.80
CA ASN A 450 12.89 -32.76 46.14
C ASN A 450 12.55 -31.45 46.87
N GLY A 451 12.61 -30.31 46.18
CA GLY A 451 12.33 -28.99 46.77
C GLY A 451 13.46 -28.41 47.61
N ARG A 452 14.67 -28.98 47.57
CA ARG A 452 15.84 -28.47 48.29
C ARG A 452 16.40 -27.26 47.55
N ILE A 453 16.49 -26.13 48.25
CA ILE A 453 16.95 -24.85 47.70
C ILE A 453 18.48 -24.74 47.86
N ALA A 454 19.16 -24.25 46.83
CA ALA A 454 20.55 -23.81 46.86
C ALA A 454 20.62 -22.28 46.86
N ASP A 455 20.25 -21.67 47.99
CA ASP A 455 19.96 -20.24 48.18
C ASP A 455 21.19 -19.34 48.23
N GLN A 456 22.37 -19.89 48.52
CA GLN A 456 23.63 -19.15 48.57
C GLN A 456 24.40 -19.12 47.24
N LEU A 457 23.87 -19.78 46.20
CA LEU A 457 24.42 -19.68 44.85
C LEU A 457 24.23 -18.28 44.31
N ASN A 458 25.27 -17.76 43.66
CA ASN A 458 25.26 -16.41 43.14
C ASN A 458 25.34 -16.39 41.61
N LEU A 459 24.33 -15.82 40.97
CA LEU A 459 24.19 -15.72 39.52
C LEU A 459 24.55 -14.31 39.05
N GLN A 460 25.51 -14.24 38.14
CA GLN A 460 25.98 -13.01 37.55
C GLN A 460 25.89 -13.06 36.02
N LEU A 461 25.52 -11.94 35.41
CA LEU A 461 25.69 -11.71 33.99
C LEU A 461 27.05 -11.08 33.76
N LEU A 462 27.90 -11.76 32.98
CA LEU A 462 29.19 -11.25 32.53
C LEU A 462 29.01 -10.55 31.20
N GLN A 463 29.35 -9.27 31.15
CA GLN A 463 29.49 -8.51 29.93
C GLN A 463 30.96 -8.45 29.55
N SER A 464 31.29 -8.90 28.36
CA SER A 464 32.64 -8.86 27.81
C SER A 464 32.69 -7.92 26.60
N ASN A 465 33.71 -7.06 26.53
CA ASN A 465 33.85 -6.03 25.50
C ASN A 465 35.29 -5.95 24.97
N TYR A 466 35.45 -5.95 23.65
CA TYR A 466 36.73 -5.78 22.95
C TYR A 466 36.99 -4.38 22.36
N GLN A 467 36.06 -3.43 22.50
CA GLN A 467 36.14 -2.11 21.85
C GLN A 467 37.36 -1.27 22.25
N SER A 468 37.98 -1.54 23.40
CA SER A 468 39.22 -0.87 23.83
C SER A 468 40.50 -1.48 23.22
N GLY A 469 40.37 -2.53 22.39
CA GLY A 469 41.48 -3.32 21.87
C GLY A 469 41.95 -4.45 22.82
N ASN A 470 41.42 -4.51 24.04
CA ASN A 470 41.63 -5.59 25.00
C ASN A 470 40.30 -6.11 25.53
N LEU A 471 40.25 -7.37 25.96
CA LEU A 471 39.06 -7.92 26.60
C LEU A 471 38.87 -7.30 28.00
N VAL A 472 37.77 -6.58 28.17
CA VAL A 472 37.31 -6.09 29.47
C VAL A 472 36.02 -6.81 29.84
N THR A 473 35.99 -7.44 31.02
CA THR A 473 34.81 -8.14 31.54
C THR A 473 34.28 -7.47 32.80
N THR A 474 32.98 -7.18 32.84
CA THR A 474 32.27 -6.64 34.00
C THR A 474 31.12 -7.57 34.39
N SER A 475 30.87 -7.71 35.69
CA SER A 475 29.81 -8.58 36.23
C SER A 475 28.62 -7.76 36.76
N GLN A 476 27.40 -8.26 36.54
CA GLN A 476 26.17 -7.73 37.11
C GLN A 476 25.44 -8.83 37.91
N GLU A 477 25.13 -8.57 39.18
CA GLU A 477 24.42 -9.52 40.05
C GLU A 477 22.93 -9.66 39.70
N MET A 478 22.41 -10.89 39.71
CA MET A 478 21.03 -11.20 39.31
C MET A 478 20.15 -11.76 40.44
N ASN A 479 20.71 -12.00 41.62
CA ASN A 479 20.00 -12.64 42.73
C ASN A 479 18.94 -11.76 43.39
N SER A 480 19.15 -10.44 43.42
CA SER A 480 18.26 -9.47 44.07
C SER A 480 17.86 -8.30 43.15
N SER A 481 18.41 -8.26 41.95
CA SER A 481 18.17 -7.23 40.93
C SER A 481 18.14 -7.85 39.54
N SER A 482 17.62 -7.13 38.55
CA SER A 482 17.79 -7.51 37.14
C SER A 482 19.16 -7.07 36.64
N ALA A 483 19.85 -7.94 35.90
CA ALA A 483 20.98 -7.54 35.07
C ALA A 483 20.48 -7.06 33.70
N LYS A 484 21.27 -6.17 33.07
CA LYS A 484 20.90 -5.53 31.80
C LYS A 484 21.81 -5.98 30.65
N ILE A 485 21.17 -6.33 29.55
CA ILE A 485 21.78 -6.58 28.24
C ILE A 485 21.41 -5.41 27.32
N ASN A 486 22.41 -4.84 26.66
CA ASN A 486 22.20 -3.86 25.60
C ASN A 486 22.52 -4.53 24.26
N TYR A 487 21.61 -4.38 23.30
CA TYR A 487 21.74 -4.96 21.97
C TYR A 487 21.27 -3.96 20.91
N TRP A 488 21.72 -4.14 19.67
CA TRP A 488 21.35 -3.32 18.53
C TRP A 488 21.02 -4.26 17.39
N ILE A 489 19.83 -4.16 16.81
CA ILE A 489 19.49 -4.97 15.64
C ILE A 489 20.32 -4.47 14.47
N TRP A 490 21.16 -5.32 13.90
CA TRP A 490 22.01 -4.93 12.78
C TRP A 490 21.57 -5.53 11.44
N GLN A 491 20.69 -6.55 11.44
CA GLN A 491 20.17 -7.15 10.21
C GLN A 491 19.05 -6.32 9.57
N ASP A 492 19.02 -6.32 8.23
CA ASP A 492 18.06 -5.57 7.41
C ASP A 492 16.63 -6.12 7.45
N ASN A 493 16.47 -7.40 7.81
CA ASN A 493 15.17 -8.07 7.93
C ASN A 493 14.45 -7.78 9.26
N GLY A 494 15.02 -6.95 10.14
CA GLY A 494 14.45 -6.62 11.44
C GLY A 494 14.50 -7.73 12.49
N GLN A 495 15.20 -8.83 12.21
CA GLN A 495 15.38 -9.94 13.15
C GLN A 495 16.78 -9.90 13.77
N GLY A 496 16.88 -10.19 15.07
CA GLY A 496 18.14 -10.36 15.77
C GLY A 496 18.27 -11.77 16.35
N ASN A 497 19.44 -12.40 16.22
CA ASN A 497 19.78 -13.63 16.93
C ASN A 497 21.02 -13.39 17.80
N LEU A 498 20.76 -13.08 19.07
CA LEU A 498 21.80 -12.59 19.99
C LEU A 498 22.90 -13.63 20.22
N LEU A 499 22.55 -14.92 20.28
CA LEU A 499 23.55 -15.96 20.54
C LEU A 499 24.54 -16.10 19.38
N VAL A 500 24.04 -16.08 18.14
CA VAL A 500 24.89 -16.15 16.95
C VAL A 500 25.81 -14.92 16.90
N ASP A 501 25.25 -13.75 17.19
CA ASP A 501 26.02 -12.50 17.18
C ASP A 501 27.07 -12.47 18.29
N TRP A 502 26.74 -12.93 19.49
CA TRP A 502 27.68 -13.04 20.61
C TRP A 502 28.79 -14.04 20.35
N GLN A 503 28.46 -15.17 19.72
CA GLN A 503 29.45 -16.15 19.31
C GLN A 503 30.40 -15.56 18.26
N TYR A 504 29.85 -14.90 17.24
CA TYR A 504 30.62 -14.21 16.22
C TYR A 504 31.53 -13.12 16.83
N ASN A 505 31.00 -12.30 17.74
CA ASN A 505 31.75 -11.27 18.47
C ASN A 505 32.91 -11.85 19.29
N LYS A 506 32.67 -12.97 19.98
CA LYS A 506 33.68 -13.69 20.76
C LYS A 506 34.78 -14.28 19.87
N GLU A 507 34.43 -14.90 18.75
CA GLU A 507 35.38 -15.54 17.83
C GLU A 507 36.26 -14.52 17.07
N HIS A 508 35.71 -13.33 16.80
CA HIS A 508 36.38 -12.29 16.02
C HIS A 508 36.94 -11.15 16.87
N ASN A 509 36.90 -11.28 18.19
CA ASN A 509 37.38 -10.27 19.15
C ASN A 509 36.79 -8.87 18.89
N GLN A 510 35.48 -8.78 18.69
CA GLN A 510 34.80 -7.53 18.36
C GLN A 510 33.53 -7.34 19.18
N ASN A 511 33.13 -6.08 19.37
CA ASN A 511 31.88 -5.68 20.05
C ASN A 511 31.68 -6.34 21.43
N ILE A 512 30.43 -6.33 21.91
CA ILE A 512 30.03 -6.85 23.22
C ILE A 512 29.41 -8.24 23.04
N PHE A 513 29.69 -9.14 23.99
CA PHE A 513 28.99 -10.40 24.15
C PHE A 513 28.75 -10.70 25.63
N TYR A 514 27.79 -11.59 25.91
CA TYR A 514 27.35 -11.88 27.27
C TYR A 514 27.45 -13.38 27.59
N ALA A 515 27.75 -13.68 28.86
CA ALA A 515 27.74 -15.03 29.41
C ALA A 515 27.13 -15.02 30.81
N MET A 516 26.62 -16.14 31.30
CA MET A 516 26.18 -16.28 32.68
C MET A 516 27.20 -17.06 33.50
N GLN A 517 27.53 -16.53 34.67
CA GLN A 517 28.40 -17.19 35.64
C GLN A 517 27.60 -17.51 36.90
N MET A 518 27.79 -18.72 37.39
CA MET A 518 27.33 -19.13 38.72
C MET A 518 28.53 -19.27 39.64
N SER A 519 28.43 -18.73 40.85
CA SER A 519 29.46 -18.78 41.88
C SER A 519 28.90 -19.24 43.23
N ASN A 520 29.77 -19.42 44.22
CA ASN A 520 29.48 -20.02 45.54
C ASN A 520 29.00 -21.48 45.46
N LEU A 521 29.45 -22.24 44.47
CA LEU A 521 29.11 -23.67 44.28
C LEU A 521 29.41 -24.55 45.50
N GLN A 522 30.38 -24.18 46.32
CA GLN A 522 30.77 -24.89 47.55
C GLN A 522 29.68 -24.92 48.62
N THR A 523 28.68 -24.03 48.50
CA THR A 523 27.53 -23.95 49.41
C THR A 523 26.54 -25.09 49.17
N VAL A 524 26.54 -25.68 47.97
CA VAL A 524 25.70 -26.84 47.64
C VAL A 524 26.23 -28.07 48.38
N LYS A 525 25.39 -28.64 49.26
CA LYS A 525 25.76 -29.80 50.09
C LYS A 525 25.21 -31.13 49.60
N ASN A 526 24.25 -31.09 48.68
CA ASN A 526 23.55 -32.28 48.20
C ASN A 526 23.77 -32.47 46.70
N THR A 527 23.99 -33.72 46.28
CA THR A 527 23.98 -34.08 44.87
C THR A 527 22.56 -34.09 44.33
N GLY A 528 22.37 -33.58 43.11
CA GLY A 528 21.07 -33.57 42.43
C GLY A 528 21.09 -32.67 41.20
N SER A 529 20.00 -32.71 40.43
CA SER A 529 19.74 -31.75 39.36
C SER A 529 18.99 -30.54 39.91
N TYR A 530 19.58 -29.36 39.74
CA TYR A 530 19.02 -28.09 40.21
C TYR A 530 18.61 -27.23 39.02
N THR A 531 17.47 -26.55 39.11
CA THR A 531 17.01 -25.59 38.10
C THR A 531 16.57 -24.28 38.75
N ALA A 532 16.77 -23.17 38.05
CA ALA A 532 16.30 -21.84 38.43
C ALA A 532 15.40 -21.29 37.32
N LYS A 533 14.47 -20.39 37.65
CA LYS A 533 13.64 -19.71 36.64
C LYS A 533 14.03 -18.26 36.49
N MET A 534 14.25 -17.83 35.26
CA MET A 534 14.56 -16.45 34.92
C MET A 534 13.39 -15.78 34.21
N ARG A 535 13.24 -14.47 34.44
CA ARG A 535 12.33 -13.61 33.69
C ARG A 535 13.16 -12.67 32.81
N TRP A 536 12.75 -12.56 31.56
CA TRP A 536 13.33 -11.69 30.56
C TRP A 536 12.29 -10.66 30.14
N THR A 537 12.67 -9.38 30.13
CA THR A 537 11.75 -8.28 29.79
C THR A 537 12.47 -7.23 28.95
N LEU A 538 11.81 -6.74 27.90
CA LEU A 538 12.24 -5.53 27.20
C LEU A 538 11.89 -4.32 28.07
N THR A 539 12.83 -3.40 28.30
CA THR A 539 12.53 -2.20 29.11
C THR A 539 11.97 -1.05 28.30
N ASP A 540 12.17 -1.07 26.99
CA ASP A 540 11.82 0.03 26.07
C ASP A 540 10.59 -0.33 25.20
N SER A 541 9.86 -1.38 25.58
CA SER A 541 8.67 -1.91 24.91
C SER A 541 7.66 -2.39 25.96
N PRO A 542 6.33 -2.33 25.71
CA PRO A 542 5.29 -2.74 26.66
C PRO A 542 5.39 -4.19 27.15
#